data_AF-A0A6L8ADD6-F1
#
_entry.id   AF-A0A6L8ADD6-F1
#
_cell.length_a   1.000
_cell.length_b   1.000
_cell.length_c   1.000
_cell.angle_alpha   90.00
_cell.angle_beta   90.00
_cell.angle_gamma   90.00
#
_symmetry.space_group_name_H-M   'P 1'
#
loop_
_entity.id
_entity.type
_entity.pdbx_description
1 polymer ?
#
loop_
_entity_poly.entity_id
_entity_poly.type
_entity_poly.pdbx_seq_one_letter_code
_entity_poly.pdbx_strand_id
1 'polypeptide(L)'
;MRHTRIILLALSVLTMEGFSFYSADVDAEHAALAQIVTELKELNKLIDRAEREADPTARITFQYDWLRRDLKLVRRGIQDHFDTPSSEPREFEPLQGDYRQ
;
A
#
# COMPACT_ATOMS: atom_id res chain seq x y z
N MET A 1 -3.69 1.69 65.12
CA MET A 1 -4.41 2.92 64.72
C MET A 1 -3.54 3.57 63.64
N ARG A 2 -3.77 3.24 62.37
CA ARG A 2 -4.80 3.81 61.48
C ARG A 2 -4.38 5.20 60.98
N HIS A 3 -4.18 5.24 59.66
CA HIS A 3 -4.41 6.39 58.76
C HIS A 3 -3.32 7.45 58.66
N THR A 4 -2.24 7.13 57.96
CA THR A 4 -1.70 8.02 56.90
C THR A 4 -0.76 7.24 55.98
N ARG A 5 -1.27 6.11 55.49
CA ARG A 5 -0.91 5.61 54.15
C ARG A 5 -1.80 6.39 53.20
N ILE A 6 -1.27 6.81 52.05
CA ILE A 6 -1.93 7.63 51.01
C ILE A 6 -1.67 9.13 51.25
N ILE A 7 -1.24 9.84 50.20
CA ILE A 7 -0.70 11.22 50.15
C ILE A 7 0.81 11.21 50.40
N LEU A 8 1.66 10.75 49.49
CA LEU A 8 2.12 11.52 48.32
C LEU A 8 2.69 10.57 47.24
N LEU A 9 1.83 9.74 46.65
CA LEU A 9 2.06 9.11 45.34
C LEU A 9 1.49 10.05 44.26
N ALA A 10 1.95 11.30 44.28
CA ALA A 10 1.43 12.35 43.40
C ALA A 10 2.56 13.26 42.92
N LEU A 11 3.70 12.68 42.53
CA LEU A 11 4.68 13.42 41.72
C LEU A 11 5.66 12.48 41.00
N SER A 12 5.15 11.70 40.05
CA SER A 12 5.99 11.13 39.00
C SER A 12 5.16 10.76 37.78
N VAL A 13 4.27 11.66 37.35
CA VAL A 13 3.89 11.71 35.93
C VAL A 13 4.81 12.77 35.33
N LEU A 14 6.09 12.43 35.22
CA LEU A 14 7.00 13.16 34.37
C LEU A 14 6.75 12.61 32.96
N THR A 15 5.92 13.36 32.25
CA THR A 15 5.74 13.38 30.79
C THR A 15 6.90 12.74 30.04
N MET A 16 6.75 11.47 29.68
CA MET A 16 7.55 10.83 28.64
C MET A 16 6.78 10.94 27.34
N GLU A 17 6.55 12.19 26.92
CA GLU A 17 5.98 12.50 25.62
C GLU A 17 7.12 12.81 24.66
N GLY A 18 7.22 12.01 23.62
CA GLY A 18 8.19 12.19 22.54
C GLY A 18 8.99 10.93 22.35
N PHE A 19 8.52 10.06 21.45
CA PHE A 19 9.33 9.16 20.58
C PHE A 19 8.47 8.18 19.76
N SER A 20 7.14 8.33 19.68
CA SER A 20 6.30 7.36 18.93
C SER A 20 5.60 7.88 17.68
N PHE A 21 5.62 9.19 17.40
CA PHE A 21 4.94 9.71 16.20
C PHE A 21 5.58 9.23 14.89
N TYR A 22 6.91 9.10 14.83
CA TYR A 22 7.61 8.67 13.60
C TYR A 22 7.37 7.20 13.28
N SER A 23 7.36 6.32 14.30
CA SER A 23 7.06 4.89 14.11
C SER A 23 5.58 4.70 13.75
N ALA A 24 4.67 5.40 14.42
CA ALA A 24 3.24 5.26 14.17
C ALA A 24 2.83 5.70 12.76
N ASP A 25 3.48 6.73 12.21
CA ASP A 25 3.22 7.20 10.85
C ASP A 25 3.77 6.23 9.79
N VAL A 26 5.01 5.76 9.95
CA VAL A 26 5.62 4.75 9.06
C VAL A 26 4.83 3.44 9.11
N ASP A 27 4.38 3.01 10.29
CA ASP A 27 3.57 1.80 10.43
C ASP A 27 2.19 1.96 9.77
N ALA A 28 1.58 3.16 9.84
CA ALA A 28 0.31 3.46 9.19
C ALA A 28 0.43 3.54 7.66
N GLU A 29 1.48 4.20 7.15
CA GLU A 29 1.79 4.24 5.72
C GLU A 29 1.99 2.83 5.18
N HIS A 30 2.83 2.02 5.85
CA HIS A 30 3.10 0.66 5.41
C HIS A 30 1.84 -0.22 5.39
N ALA A 31 0.97 -0.07 6.39
CA ALA A 31 -0.32 -0.76 6.42
C ALA A 31 -1.21 -0.37 5.24
N ALA A 32 -1.29 0.92 4.92
CA ALA A 32 -2.07 1.42 3.79
C ALA A 32 -1.51 0.90 2.44
N LEU A 33 -0.19 0.93 2.26
CA LEU A 33 0.46 0.41 1.06
C LEU A 33 0.26 -1.12 0.90
N ALA A 34 0.32 -1.88 2.01
CA ALA A 34 0.03 -3.31 1.99
C ALA A 34 -1.43 -3.61 1.63
N GLN A 35 -2.37 -2.78 2.08
CA GLN A 35 -3.77 -2.85 1.68
C GLN A 35 -3.91 -2.58 0.18
N ILE A 36 -3.27 -1.54 -0.35
CA ILE A 36 -3.28 -1.23 -1.79
C ILE A 36 -2.76 -2.42 -2.61
N VAL A 37 -1.64 -3.03 -2.23
CA VAL A 37 -1.08 -4.23 -2.89
C VAL A 37 -2.10 -5.37 -2.94
N THR A 38 -2.87 -5.55 -1.87
CA THR A 38 -3.92 -6.57 -1.77
C THR A 38 -5.09 -6.23 -2.69
N GLU A 39 -5.58 -4.99 -2.65
CA GLU A 39 -6.69 -4.53 -3.50
C GLU A 39 -6.34 -4.63 -4.99
N LEU A 40 -5.13 -4.22 -5.39
CA LEU A 40 -4.63 -4.37 -6.77
C LEU A 40 -4.64 -5.83 -7.23
N LYS A 41 -4.37 -6.78 -6.33
CA LYS A 41 -4.47 -8.21 -6.64
C LYS A 41 -5.93 -8.62 -6.85
N GLU A 42 -6.85 -8.13 -6.01
CA GLU A 42 -8.27 -8.43 -6.12
C GLU A 42 -8.91 -7.85 -7.40
N LEU A 43 -8.38 -6.75 -7.94
CA LEU A 43 -8.80 -6.20 -9.22
C LEU A 43 -8.71 -7.21 -10.37
N ASN A 44 -7.83 -8.21 -10.32
CA ASN A 44 -7.75 -9.25 -11.35
C ASN A 44 -9.10 -9.96 -11.54
N LYS A 45 -9.88 -10.17 -10.49
CA LYS A 45 -11.21 -10.79 -10.59
C LYS A 45 -12.19 -9.92 -11.39
N LEU A 46 -12.08 -8.60 -11.25
CA LEU A 46 -12.90 -7.64 -12.00
C LEU A 46 -12.45 -7.58 -13.46
N ILE A 47 -11.14 -7.64 -13.71
CA ILE A 47 -10.57 -7.72 -15.07
C ILE A 47 -11.06 -9.00 -15.75
N ASP A 48 -10.98 -10.16 -15.10
CA ASP A 48 -11.45 -11.43 -15.66
C ASP A 48 -12.94 -11.37 -15.98
N ARG A 49 -13.75 -10.70 -15.15
CA ARG A 49 -15.17 -10.49 -15.42
C ARG A 49 -15.38 -9.59 -16.64
N ALA A 50 -14.70 -8.46 -16.69
CA ALA A 50 -14.82 -7.51 -17.79
C ALA A 50 -14.39 -8.14 -19.13
N GLU A 51 -13.33 -8.95 -19.13
CA GLU A 51 -12.85 -9.67 -20.31
C GLU A 51 -13.87 -10.69 -20.82
N ARG A 52 -14.57 -11.41 -19.92
CA ARG A 52 -15.66 -12.33 -20.31
C ARG A 52 -16.88 -11.61 -20.88
N GLU A 53 -17.13 -10.38 -20.44
CA GLU A 53 -18.26 -9.56 -20.89
C GLU A 53 -17.93 -8.71 -22.14
N ALA A 54 -16.67 -8.74 -22.61
CA ALA A 54 -16.22 -7.94 -23.73
C ALA A 54 -16.82 -8.39 -25.07
N ASP A 55 -17.11 -7.42 -25.95
CA ASP A 55 -17.57 -7.69 -27.32
C ASP A 55 -16.41 -8.15 -28.21
N PRO A 56 -16.40 -9.41 -28.69
CA PRO A 56 -15.33 -9.93 -29.54
C PRO A 56 -15.35 -9.37 -30.96
N THR A 57 -16.43 -8.66 -31.35
CA THR A 57 -16.60 -8.08 -32.69
C THR A 57 -16.20 -6.61 -32.77
N ALA A 58 -15.83 -6.01 -31.63
CA ALA A 58 -15.41 -4.62 -31.56
C ALA A 58 -14.17 -4.36 -32.45
N ARG A 59 -14.21 -3.28 -33.23
CA ARG A 59 -13.09 -2.88 -34.10
C ARG A 59 -11.83 -2.48 -33.32
N ILE A 60 -12.00 -1.97 -32.11
CA ILE A 60 -10.92 -1.61 -31.18
C ILE A 60 -11.18 -2.40 -29.91
N THR A 61 -10.24 -3.24 -29.51
CA THR A 61 -10.36 -4.11 -28.33
C THR A 61 -9.63 -3.51 -27.14
N PHE A 62 -10.17 -3.75 -25.95
CA PHE A 62 -9.46 -3.44 -24.72
C PHE A 62 -8.46 -4.56 -24.42
N GLN A 63 -7.19 -4.21 -24.29
CA GLN A 63 -6.09 -5.15 -24.08
C GLN A 63 -5.95 -5.48 -22.60
N TYR A 64 -6.77 -6.42 -22.11
CA TYR A 64 -6.79 -6.81 -20.69
C TYR A 64 -5.44 -7.33 -20.18
N ASP A 65 -4.67 -8.00 -21.02
CA ASP A 65 -3.32 -8.45 -20.67
C ASP A 65 -2.35 -7.31 -20.40
N TRP A 66 -2.54 -6.16 -21.07
CA TRP A 66 -1.71 -4.99 -20.89
C TRP A 66 -2.02 -4.33 -19.55
N LEU A 67 -3.31 -4.19 -19.23
CA LEU A 67 -3.74 -3.73 -17.91
C LEU A 67 -3.21 -4.65 -16.79
N ARG A 68 -3.28 -5.97 -16.95
CA ARG A 68 -2.72 -6.92 -15.97
C ARG A 68 -1.21 -6.77 -15.78
N ARG A 69 -0.46 -6.45 -16.83
CA ARG A 69 0.98 -6.17 -16.74
C ARG A 69 1.23 -4.87 -15.97
N ASP A 70 0.52 -3.81 -16.31
CA ASP A 70 0.67 -2.52 -15.64
C ASP A 70 0.32 -2.62 -14.14
N LEU A 71 -0.75 -3.33 -13.77
CA LEU A 71 -1.07 -3.57 -12.35
C LEU A 71 0.02 -4.37 -11.61
N LYS A 72 0.71 -5.30 -12.30
CA LYS A 72 1.85 -6.01 -11.72
C LYS A 72 3.05 -5.08 -11.52
N LEU A 73 3.32 -4.18 -12.48
CA LEU A 73 4.38 -3.19 -12.36
C LEU A 73 4.11 -2.22 -11.20
N VAL A 74 2.88 -1.71 -11.07
CA VAL A 74 2.47 -0.86 -9.95
C VAL A 74 2.64 -1.59 -8.62
N ARG A 75 2.16 -2.84 -8.51
CA ARG A 75 2.30 -3.64 -7.29
C ARG A 75 3.77 -3.87 -6.93
N ARG A 76 4.62 -4.14 -7.94
CA ARG A 76 6.06 -4.30 -7.75
C ARG A 76 6.69 -3.01 -7.26
N GLY A 77 6.36 -1.87 -7.86
CA GLY A 77 6.88 -0.56 -7.42
C GLY A 77 6.55 -0.23 -5.96
N ILE A 78 5.35 -0.60 -5.49
CA ILE A 78 4.97 -0.47 -4.07
C ILE A 78 5.76 -1.46 -3.19
N GLN A 79 5.97 -2.69 -3.65
CA GLN A 79 6.75 -3.69 -2.92
C GLN A 79 8.22 -3.30 -2.79
N ASP A 80 8.81 -2.80 -3.87
CA ASP A 80 10.19 -2.31 -3.93
C ASP A 80 10.40 -1.04 -3.06
N HIS A 81 9.34 -0.38 -2.61
CA HIS A 81 9.38 0.71 -1.64
C HIS A 81 9.55 0.21 -0.20
N PHE A 82 9.03 -0.98 0.12
CA PHE A 82 9.28 -1.62 1.42
C PHE A 82 10.72 -2.10 1.55
N ASP A 83 11.36 -2.42 0.42
CA ASP A 83 12.77 -2.79 0.37
C ASP A 83 13.65 -1.53 0.61
N THR A 84 14.73 -1.70 1.37
CA THR A 84 15.65 -0.60 1.74
C THR A 84 16.04 0.21 0.49
N PRO A 85 16.03 1.56 0.54
CA PRO A 85 16.33 2.38 -0.61
C PRO A 85 17.69 1.99 -1.20
N SER A 86 17.66 1.36 -2.38
CA SER A 86 18.88 1.11 -3.13
C SER A 86 19.46 2.44 -3.58
N SER A 87 20.77 2.63 -3.37
CA SER A 87 21.49 3.87 -3.72
C SER A 87 21.73 4.01 -5.24
N GLU A 88 21.38 2.99 -6.02
CA GLU A 88 21.55 2.96 -7.47
C GLU A 88 20.31 3.48 -8.21
N PRO A 89 20.47 4.22 -9.32
CA PRO A 89 19.38 4.54 -10.22
C PRO A 89 18.71 3.25 -10.73
N ARG A 90 17.42 3.08 -10.42
CA ARG A 90 16.62 1.97 -10.97
C ARG A 90 16.04 2.39 -12.32
N GLU A 91 16.24 1.56 -13.34
CA GLU A 91 15.44 1.65 -14.56
C GLU A 91 14.07 1.02 -14.31
N PHE A 92 13.01 1.76 -14.61
CA PHE A 92 11.64 1.29 -14.47
C PHE A 92 11.02 1.11 -15.85
N GLU A 93 10.39 -0.04 -16.08
CA GLU A 93 9.58 -0.25 -17.28
C GLU A 93 8.39 0.71 -17.25
N PRO A 94 8.15 1.49 -18.32
CA PRO A 94 7.01 2.39 -18.37
C PRO A 94 5.70 1.59 -18.43
N LEU A 95 4.66 2.15 -17.81
CA LEU A 95 3.31 1.64 -17.98
C LEU A 95 2.89 1.80 -19.44
N GLN A 96 2.15 0.83 -19.98
CA GLN A 96 1.57 0.95 -21.32
C GLN A 96 0.66 2.17 -21.39
N GLY A 97 -0.25 2.31 -20.43
CA GLY A 97 -1.14 3.46 -20.28
C GLY A 97 -2.21 3.62 -21.37
N ASP A 98 -1.95 3.19 -22.61
CA ASP A 98 -2.93 2.98 -23.66
C ASP A 98 -3.27 1.49 -23.76
N TYR A 99 -4.50 1.14 -23.42
CA TYR A 99 -4.99 -0.24 -23.44
C TYR A 99 -5.87 -0.54 -24.64
N ARG A 100 -5.84 0.29 -25.68
CA ARG A 100 -6.70 0.15 -26.86
C ARG A 100 -5.86 -0.23 -28.06
N GLN A 101 -6.26 -1.30 -28.74
CA GLN A 101 -5.64 -1.73 -29.99
C GLN A 101 -6.69 -2.09 -31.02
#